data_AF-A0AA35WAZ7-F1
#
_entry.id   AF-A0AA35WAZ7-F1
#
_cell.length_a   1.000
_cell.length_b   1.000
_cell.length_c   1.000
_cell.angle_alpha   90.00
_cell.angle_beta   90.00
_cell.angle_gamma   90.00
#
_symmetry.space_group_name_H-M   'P 1'
#
loop_
_entity.id
_entity.type
_entity.pdbx_description
1 polymer ?
#
loop_
_entity_poly.entity_id
_entity_poly.type
_entity_poly.pdbx_seq_one_letter_code
_entity_poly.pdbx_strand_id
1 'polypeptide(L)'
;MVDLAIEGVPDGQAIEVTGFTNDTTRPHLEEFSLIDITPGTVMLSFSETVNASSLNFAEVVLQTLYIRDFLAMVQLTGGSTNDSDSDIIEFTFETADLYRIQANEHLCTHQGNCYISFSQEFVTDMAGNPVAEITDDAPGYVAMDFNHDRIPPELIEFSLNLENGTLLLTFNESVRASSLDVTGITIQASENTTDPALYYTLRDSSTTSSDGPIIEIVLSEVDSNGIKGSLFANTENDTYLSLSPHAITDTAFDPNPVVEIPRDMALQVTQNGLAVDESRPDLLEYTLDMTS
;
A
#
# COMPACT_ATOMS: atom_id res chain seq x y z
N MET A 1 -67.03 7.82 -32.00
CA MET A 1 -66.17 8.05 -30.82
C MET A 1 -65.64 9.47 -30.96
N VAL A 2 -66.01 10.35 -30.05
CA VAL A 2 -65.45 11.72 -30.01
C VAL A 2 -64.16 11.61 -29.21
N ASP A 3 -63.07 11.95 -29.85
CA ASP A 3 -61.74 11.99 -29.26
C ASP A 3 -61.68 13.23 -28.35
N LEU A 4 -61.78 13.02 -27.04
CA LEU A 4 -61.65 14.10 -26.05
C LEU A 4 -60.18 14.26 -25.73
N ALA A 5 -59.55 15.26 -26.34
CA ALA A 5 -58.18 15.64 -26.03
C ALA A 5 -58.09 16.09 -24.56
N ILE A 6 -57.06 15.60 -23.86
CA ILE A 6 -56.73 16.04 -22.52
C ILE A 6 -56.21 17.48 -22.62
N GLU A 7 -56.90 18.44 -21.99
CA GLU A 7 -56.38 19.80 -21.84
C GLU A 7 -55.22 19.78 -20.82
N GLY A 8 -54.03 20.15 -21.28
CA GLY A 8 -52.86 20.29 -20.43
C GLY A 8 -53.00 21.51 -19.51
N VAL A 9 -52.49 21.38 -18.28
CA VAL A 9 -52.43 22.50 -17.32
C VAL A 9 -51.40 23.52 -17.81
N PRO A 10 -51.76 24.80 -18.02
CA PRO A 10 -50.83 25.84 -18.45
C PRO A 10 -49.73 26.13 -17.42
N ASP A 11 -48.59 26.61 -17.90
CA ASP A 11 -47.53 27.15 -17.05
C ASP A 11 -48.08 28.23 -16.10
N GLY A 12 -47.84 28.10 -14.79
CA GLY A 12 -48.42 28.94 -13.74
C GLY A 12 -49.81 28.54 -13.21
N GLN A 13 -50.42 27.45 -13.70
CA GLN A 13 -51.66 26.88 -13.15
C GLN A 13 -51.44 25.51 -12.48
N ALA A 14 -50.22 25.23 -12.04
CA ALA A 14 -49.89 24.00 -11.33
C ALA A 14 -50.87 23.77 -10.18
N ILE A 15 -51.50 22.60 -10.18
CA ILE A 15 -52.46 22.20 -9.15
C ILE A 15 -51.65 21.68 -7.96
N GLU A 16 -51.85 22.29 -6.78
CA GLU A 16 -51.19 21.86 -5.55
C GLU A 16 -51.65 20.46 -5.14
N VAL A 17 -50.69 19.62 -4.75
CA VAL A 17 -51.01 18.28 -4.27
C VAL A 17 -51.74 18.37 -2.92
N THR A 18 -52.91 17.74 -2.80
CA THR A 18 -53.72 17.78 -1.56
C THR A 18 -53.33 16.69 -0.56
N GLY A 19 -52.43 15.78 -0.95
CA GLY A 19 -51.88 14.75 -0.09
C GLY A 19 -50.50 14.33 -0.57
N PHE A 20 -49.48 14.59 0.25
CA PHE A 20 -48.12 14.10 0.07
C PHE A 20 -47.78 13.20 1.27
N THR A 21 -47.43 11.95 1.00
CA THR A 21 -46.90 11.03 2.01
C THR A 21 -45.39 11.00 1.84
N ASN A 22 -44.66 11.40 2.89
CA ASN A 22 -43.20 11.31 2.87
C ASN A 22 -42.77 9.86 2.72
N ASP A 23 -41.65 9.66 2.04
CA ASP A 23 -40.98 8.37 2.06
C ASP A 23 -40.46 8.08 3.47
N THR A 24 -40.65 6.85 3.91
CA THR A 24 -40.19 6.33 5.20
C THR A 24 -39.40 5.03 5.03
N THR A 25 -39.18 4.60 3.79
CA THR A 25 -38.38 3.43 3.47
C THR A 25 -36.92 3.78 3.71
N ARG A 26 -36.16 2.86 4.31
CA ARG A 26 -34.73 3.06 4.52
C ARG A 26 -33.99 2.42 3.35
N PRO A 27 -32.92 3.06 2.84
CA PRO A 27 -32.00 2.38 1.95
C PRO A 27 -31.33 1.23 2.72
N HIS A 28 -31.06 0.13 2.06
CA HIS A 28 -30.17 -0.92 2.56
C HIS A 28 -29.14 -1.28 1.49
N LEU A 29 -28.00 -1.81 1.93
CA LEU A 29 -26.98 -2.29 1.00
C LEU A 29 -27.52 -3.52 0.28
N GLU A 30 -27.48 -3.51 -1.05
CA GLU A 30 -27.72 -4.69 -1.86
C GLU A 30 -26.40 -5.45 -2.10
N GLU A 31 -25.31 -4.72 -2.36
CA GLU A 31 -24.03 -5.32 -2.73
C GLU A 31 -22.83 -4.47 -2.32
N PHE A 32 -21.80 -5.13 -1.79
CA PHE A 32 -20.44 -4.61 -1.77
C PHE A 32 -19.76 -5.04 -3.08
N SER A 33 -19.93 -4.23 -4.13
CA SER A 33 -19.64 -4.64 -5.51
C SER A 33 -18.16 -4.75 -5.81
N LEU A 34 -17.34 -3.78 -5.38
CA LEU A 34 -15.92 -3.74 -5.67
C LEU A 34 -15.15 -3.16 -4.48
N ILE A 35 -13.99 -3.74 -4.20
CA ILE A 35 -12.89 -3.05 -3.54
C ILE A 35 -11.61 -3.17 -4.37
N ASP A 36 -10.96 -2.04 -4.57
CA ASP A 36 -9.66 -1.94 -5.17
C ASP A 36 -8.68 -1.40 -4.12
N ILE A 37 -7.73 -2.24 -3.71
CA ILE A 37 -6.72 -1.86 -2.73
C ILE A 37 -5.69 -0.91 -3.35
N THR A 38 -5.67 -0.75 -4.68
CA THR A 38 -4.74 0.13 -5.37
C THR A 38 -5.41 0.73 -6.62
N PRO A 39 -6.25 1.77 -6.44
CA PRO A 39 -5.89 2.98 -5.67
C PRO A 39 -6.64 3.22 -4.34
N GLY A 40 -7.37 2.24 -3.80
CA GLY A 40 -8.18 2.42 -2.58
C GLY A 40 -9.64 2.82 -2.86
N THR A 41 -10.22 2.27 -3.93
CA THR A 41 -11.60 2.55 -4.37
C THR A 41 -12.57 1.50 -3.84
N VAL A 42 -13.77 1.91 -3.42
CA VAL A 42 -14.87 1.04 -3.03
C VAL A 42 -16.13 1.42 -3.80
N MET A 43 -16.87 0.42 -4.26
CA MET A 43 -18.18 0.60 -4.89
C MET A 43 -19.26 -0.18 -4.15
N LEU A 44 -20.33 0.52 -3.77
CA LEU A 44 -21.47 -0.01 -3.03
C LEU A 44 -22.77 0.21 -3.83
N SER A 45 -23.65 -0.78 -3.85
CA SER A 45 -25.00 -0.70 -4.44
C SER A 45 -26.05 -0.72 -3.34
N PHE A 46 -26.97 0.23 -3.36
CA PHE A 46 -28.08 0.36 -2.41
C PHE A 46 -29.42 0.09 -3.07
N SER A 47 -30.44 -0.17 -2.26
CA SER A 47 -31.81 -0.45 -2.72
C SER A 47 -32.54 0.75 -3.32
N GLU A 48 -31.99 1.96 -3.17
CA GLU A 48 -32.54 3.22 -3.67
C GLU A 48 -31.46 4.30 -3.73
N THR A 49 -31.79 5.44 -4.34
CA THR A 49 -30.88 6.59 -4.48
C THR A 49 -30.53 7.19 -3.13
N VAL A 50 -29.24 7.22 -2.82
CA VAL A 50 -28.69 7.87 -1.62
C VAL A 50 -28.10 9.23 -1.94
N ASN A 51 -28.11 10.11 -0.94
CA ASN A 51 -27.56 11.44 -1.03
C ASN A 51 -26.04 11.38 -0.82
N ALA A 52 -25.26 11.59 -1.89
CA ALA A 52 -23.80 11.48 -1.85
C ALA A 52 -23.16 12.51 -0.89
N SER A 53 -23.79 13.68 -0.72
CA SER A 53 -23.31 14.71 0.21
C SER A 53 -23.55 14.39 1.69
N SER A 54 -24.34 13.34 1.98
CA SER A 54 -24.61 12.88 3.35
C SER A 54 -23.61 11.84 3.86
N LEU A 55 -22.68 11.38 3.01
CA LEU A 55 -21.74 10.31 3.36
C LEU A 55 -20.85 10.69 4.55
N ASN A 56 -20.85 9.82 5.55
CA ASN A 56 -19.98 9.87 6.71
C ASN A 56 -19.10 8.61 6.75
N PHE A 57 -17.93 8.70 6.11
CA PHE A 57 -17.02 7.57 5.97
C PHE A 57 -16.51 7.02 7.31
N ALA A 58 -16.51 7.82 8.38
CA ALA A 58 -16.08 7.36 9.71
C ALA A 58 -16.96 6.25 10.29
N GLU A 59 -18.16 6.05 9.74
CA GLU A 59 -19.05 4.96 10.13
C GLU A 59 -18.71 3.63 9.47
N VAL A 60 -17.85 3.63 8.45
CA VAL A 60 -17.46 2.43 7.69
C VAL A 60 -16.32 1.69 8.39
N VAL A 61 -16.48 0.37 8.48
CA VAL A 61 -15.49 -0.55 9.00
C VAL A 61 -15.26 -1.67 7.98
N LEU A 62 -14.01 -1.89 7.61
CA LEU A 62 -13.58 -3.13 6.96
C LEU A 62 -13.18 -4.13 8.03
N GLN A 63 -13.63 -5.38 7.88
CA GLN A 63 -13.39 -6.45 8.84
C GLN A 63 -13.13 -7.79 8.16
N THR A 64 -12.39 -8.66 8.85
CA THR A 64 -11.96 -9.96 8.32
C THR A 64 -13.13 -10.93 8.10
N LEU A 65 -14.17 -10.84 8.94
CA LEU A 65 -15.34 -11.73 8.93
C LEU A 65 -16.62 -10.92 9.12
N TYR A 66 -17.78 -11.50 8.76
CA TYR A 66 -19.08 -10.84 8.91
C TYR A 66 -19.51 -10.62 10.37
N ILE A 67 -19.00 -11.44 11.29
CA ILE A 67 -19.08 -11.19 12.73
C ILE A 67 -17.83 -10.40 13.15
N ARG A 68 -17.95 -9.51 14.14
CA ARG A 68 -16.82 -8.99 14.93
C ARG A 68 -16.01 -10.14 15.54
N ASP A 69 -15.15 -10.71 14.71
CA ASP A 69 -14.07 -11.59 15.11
C ASP A 69 -12.79 -10.76 15.24
N PHE A 70 -12.01 -11.08 16.26
CA PHE A 70 -10.90 -10.25 16.75
C PHE A 70 -9.63 -10.33 15.88
N LEU A 71 -9.70 -10.83 14.64
CA LEU A 71 -8.51 -10.97 13.81
C LEU A 71 -8.00 -9.61 13.32
N ALA A 72 -8.78 -8.92 12.50
CA ALA A 72 -8.44 -7.58 12.05
C ALA A 72 -9.66 -6.78 11.60
N MET A 73 -9.65 -5.49 11.94
CA MET A 73 -10.60 -4.50 11.45
C MET A 73 -9.91 -3.14 11.28
N VAL A 74 -10.37 -2.38 10.29
CA VAL A 74 -10.00 -0.97 10.08
C VAL A 74 -11.29 -0.18 9.96
N GLN A 75 -11.53 0.67 10.97
CA GLN A 75 -12.50 1.77 10.85
C GLN A 75 -11.84 2.89 10.05
N LEU A 76 -12.53 3.37 9.02
CA LEU A 76 -12.08 4.50 8.23
C LEU A 76 -12.13 5.77 9.07
N THR A 77 -11.19 6.68 8.85
CA THR A 77 -11.20 8.02 9.45
C THR A 77 -11.76 9.07 8.50
N GLY A 78 -11.80 8.76 7.20
CA GLY A 78 -12.37 9.63 6.19
C GLY A 78 -12.51 8.94 4.83
N GLY A 79 -12.75 9.75 3.81
CA GLY A 79 -12.90 9.31 2.44
C GLY A 79 -13.41 10.44 1.57
N SER A 80 -13.51 10.20 0.28
CA SER A 80 -14.10 11.14 -0.66
C SER A 80 -14.84 10.43 -1.76
N THR A 81 -15.95 11.02 -2.20
CA THR A 81 -16.63 10.66 -3.44
C THR A 81 -16.72 11.88 -4.35
N ASN A 82 -16.69 11.66 -5.66
CA ASN A 82 -17.06 12.67 -6.65
C ASN A 82 -18.42 12.39 -7.29
N ASP A 83 -19.12 11.36 -6.79
CA ASP A 83 -20.41 10.95 -7.33
C ASP A 83 -21.49 11.96 -6.99
N SER A 84 -22.46 12.06 -7.89
CA SER A 84 -23.77 12.64 -7.58
C SER A 84 -24.66 11.63 -6.87
N ASP A 85 -25.78 12.10 -6.34
CA ASP A 85 -26.81 11.25 -5.77
C ASP A 85 -27.17 10.09 -6.72
N SER A 86 -27.05 8.86 -6.23
CA SER A 86 -27.13 7.63 -7.01
C SER A 86 -27.46 6.44 -6.09
N ASP A 87 -27.98 5.34 -6.65
CA ASP A 87 -28.12 4.05 -5.96
C ASP A 87 -26.80 3.27 -5.92
N ILE A 88 -25.84 3.65 -6.77
CA ILE A 88 -24.46 3.15 -6.74
C ILE A 88 -23.54 4.30 -6.33
N ILE A 89 -22.77 4.09 -5.26
CA ILE A 89 -21.77 5.05 -4.77
C ILE A 89 -20.38 4.44 -4.87
N GLU A 90 -19.51 5.13 -5.59
CA GLU A 90 -18.07 4.94 -5.58
C GLU A 90 -17.41 5.98 -4.66
N PHE A 91 -16.51 5.53 -3.80
CA PHE A 91 -15.69 6.42 -2.99
C PHE A 91 -14.26 5.88 -2.85
N THR A 92 -13.34 6.77 -2.49
CA THR A 92 -11.94 6.44 -2.24
C THR A 92 -11.60 6.62 -0.78
N PHE A 93 -10.74 5.75 -0.25
CA PHE A 93 -10.19 5.89 1.10
C PHE A 93 -9.31 7.13 1.22
N GLU A 94 -9.16 7.65 2.44
CA GLU A 94 -8.01 8.50 2.75
C GLU A 94 -6.71 7.68 2.67
N THR A 95 -5.62 8.32 2.27
CA THR A 95 -4.31 7.68 2.15
C THR A 95 -3.86 6.98 3.43
N ALA A 96 -4.16 7.55 4.60
CA ALA A 96 -3.81 6.96 5.89
C ALA A 96 -4.59 5.66 6.17
N ASP A 97 -5.87 5.59 5.79
CA ASP A 97 -6.68 4.38 5.93
C ASP A 97 -6.24 3.30 4.95
N LEU A 98 -5.93 3.70 3.71
CA LEU A 98 -5.43 2.77 2.71
C LEU A 98 -4.13 2.09 3.18
N TYR A 99 -3.17 2.85 3.72
CA TYR A 99 -1.94 2.28 4.27
C TYR A 99 -2.19 1.35 5.47
N ARG A 100 -3.19 1.65 6.32
CA ARG A 100 -3.58 0.75 7.43
C ARG A 100 -4.16 -0.57 6.92
N ILE A 101 -4.88 -0.54 5.80
CA ILE A 101 -5.45 -1.74 5.15
C ILE A 101 -4.32 -2.54 4.48
N GLN A 102 -3.49 -1.90 3.65
CA GLN A 102 -2.36 -2.55 2.96
C GLN A 102 -1.33 -3.18 3.92
N ALA A 103 -1.09 -2.56 5.07
CA ALA A 103 -0.18 -3.10 6.08
C ALA A 103 -0.78 -4.26 6.91
N ASN A 104 -2.05 -4.62 6.70
CA ASN A 104 -2.73 -5.64 7.49
C ASN A 104 -2.76 -7.00 6.76
N GLU A 105 -1.96 -7.96 7.24
CA GLU A 105 -1.85 -9.29 6.64
C GLU A 105 -3.11 -10.17 6.76
N HIS A 106 -4.15 -9.70 7.44
CA HIS A 106 -5.37 -10.47 7.72
C HIS A 106 -6.66 -9.76 7.31
N LEU A 107 -6.61 -8.51 6.84
CA LEU A 107 -7.77 -7.72 6.47
C LEU A 107 -7.74 -7.38 5.00
N CYS A 108 -8.78 -7.75 4.26
CA CYS A 108 -8.90 -7.45 2.83
C CYS A 108 -7.62 -7.81 2.06
N THR A 109 -7.06 -8.98 2.34
CA THR A 109 -5.91 -9.53 1.60
C THR A 109 -6.36 -10.39 0.43
N HIS A 110 -7.59 -10.89 0.48
CA HIS A 110 -8.28 -11.54 -0.62
C HIS A 110 -9.80 -11.33 -0.47
N GLN A 111 -10.58 -11.69 -1.49
CA GLN A 111 -12.03 -11.53 -1.45
C GLN A 111 -12.69 -12.09 -0.17
N GLY A 112 -12.34 -13.32 0.22
CA GLY A 112 -12.98 -14.03 1.35
C GLY A 112 -12.71 -13.46 2.75
N ASN A 113 -11.88 -12.42 2.92
CA ASN A 113 -11.64 -11.77 4.20
C ASN A 113 -11.80 -10.24 4.13
N CYS A 114 -12.62 -9.77 3.19
CA CYS A 114 -12.95 -8.37 3.04
C CYS A 114 -14.45 -8.14 3.19
N TYR A 115 -14.89 -7.97 4.43
CA TYR A 115 -16.27 -7.64 4.77
C TYR A 115 -16.38 -6.16 5.11
N ILE A 116 -17.53 -5.57 4.77
CA ILE A 116 -17.87 -4.20 5.15
C ILE A 116 -18.99 -4.21 6.20
N SER A 117 -18.87 -3.33 7.20
CA SER A 117 -19.94 -2.97 8.11
C SER A 117 -20.01 -1.45 8.25
N PHE A 118 -21.20 -0.93 8.55
CA PHE A 118 -21.40 0.48 8.83
C PHE A 118 -22.66 0.72 9.68
N SER A 119 -22.69 1.84 10.39
CA SER A 119 -23.86 2.25 11.17
C SER A 119 -24.90 2.96 10.30
N GLN A 120 -26.08 3.22 10.87
CA GLN A 120 -27.15 3.99 10.22
C GLN A 120 -26.77 5.46 9.92
N GLU A 121 -25.67 5.97 10.50
CA GLU A 121 -25.18 7.35 10.29
C GLU A 121 -24.29 7.47 9.04
N PHE A 122 -24.08 6.38 8.29
CA PHE A 122 -23.20 6.37 7.12
C PHE A 122 -23.74 7.21 5.96
N VAL A 123 -25.01 7.02 5.58
CA VAL A 123 -25.62 7.74 4.44
C VAL A 123 -27.15 7.79 4.60
N THR A 124 -27.78 8.81 4.03
CA THR A 124 -29.24 8.92 3.97
C THR A 124 -29.74 8.85 2.53
N ASP A 125 -30.99 8.43 2.32
CA ASP A 125 -31.68 8.57 1.03
C ASP A 125 -32.00 10.05 0.70
N MET A 126 -32.68 10.27 -0.43
CA MET A 126 -33.15 11.60 -0.85
C MET A 126 -34.31 12.17 -0.02
N ALA A 127 -34.98 11.33 0.78
CA ALA A 127 -36.04 11.73 1.71
C ALA A 127 -35.53 12.00 3.13
N GLY A 128 -34.24 11.76 3.39
CA GLY A 128 -33.59 11.91 4.69
C GLY A 128 -33.71 10.70 5.62
N ASN A 129 -34.13 9.53 5.12
CA ASN A 129 -34.12 8.30 5.90
C ASN A 129 -32.69 7.72 5.98
N PRO A 130 -32.20 7.36 7.17
CA PRO A 130 -30.88 6.77 7.33
C PRO A 130 -30.84 5.34 6.77
N VAL A 131 -29.67 4.95 6.26
CA VAL A 131 -29.40 3.59 5.79
C VAL A 131 -29.61 2.56 6.90
N ALA A 132 -30.08 1.37 6.53
CA ALA A 132 -30.09 0.22 7.43
C ALA A 132 -28.64 -0.15 7.78
N GLU A 133 -28.32 -0.17 9.08
CA GLU A 133 -26.99 -0.56 9.55
C GLU A 133 -26.66 -2.01 9.18
N ILE A 134 -25.38 -2.28 8.97
CA ILE A 134 -24.84 -3.63 8.82
C ILE A 134 -24.22 -4.03 10.15
N THR A 135 -24.92 -4.85 10.90
CA THR A 135 -24.47 -5.46 12.15
C THR A 135 -23.77 -6.80 11.92
N ASP A 136 -23.28 -7.42 12.99
CA ASP A 136 -22.58 -8.71 13.02
C ASP A 136 -23.47 -9.92 12.68
N ASP A 137 -24.26 -9.84 11.62
CA ASP A 137 -25.27 -10.82 11.23
C ASP A 137 -24.87 -11.56 9.95
N ALA A 138 -25.14 -12.87 9.92
CA ALA A 138 -24.88 -13.70 8.75
C ALA A 138 -25.84 -13.35 7.60
N PRO A 139 -25.37 -13.33 6.33
CA PRO A 139 -24.03 -13.70 5.86
C PRO A 139 -23.00 -12.56 5.82
N GLY A 140 -23.37 -11.35 6.25
CA GLY A 140 -22.62 -10.10 6.03
C GLY A 140 -22.50 -9.74 4.55
N TYR A 141 -21.73 -8.68 4.28
CA TYR A 141 -21.45 -8.21 2.92
C TYR A 141 -19.95 -8.32 2.67
N VAL A 142 -19.59 -9.28 1.82
CA VAL A 142 -18.22 -9.49 1.33
C VAL A 142 -18.07 -8.82 -0.03
N ALA A 143 -16.87 -8.34 -0.36
CA ALA A 143 -16.59 -7.79 -1.67
C ALA A 143 -16.89 -8.82 -2.78
N MET A 144 -17.62 -8.44 -3.83
CA MET A 144 -17.91 -9.30 -4.96
C MET A 144 -16.75 -9.35 -5.96
N ASP A 145 -16.11 -8.21 -6.19
CA ASP A 145 -14.86 -8.08 -6.93
C ASP A 145 -13.77 -7.51 -6.02
N PHE A 146 -12.55 -8.06 -6.14
CA PHE A 146 -11.41 -7.73 -5.30
C PHE A 146 -10.17 -7.56 -6.16
N ASN A 147 -9.74 -6.31 -6.31
CA ASN A 147 -8.46 -5.98 -6.92
C ASN A 147 -7.40 -5.89 -5.83
N HIS A 148 -6.50 -6.89 -5.84
CA HIS A 148 -5.32 -6.91 -4.96
C HIS A 148 -4.35 -5.80 -5.32
N ASP A 149 -3.47 -5.49 -4.37
CA ASP A 149 -2.37 -4.57 -4.60
C ASP A 149 -1.41 -5.09 -5.68
N ARG A 150 -1.13 -4.25 -6.67
CA ARG A 150 -0.24 -4.53 -7.80
C ARG A 150 0.85 -3.49 -7.97
N ILE A 151 0.95 -2.52 -7.05
CA ILE A 151 2.02 -1.54 -7.11
C ILE A 151 3.24 -2.15 -6.42
N PRO A 152 4.37 -2.29 -7.13
CA PRO A 152 5.62 -2.73 -6.52
C PRO A 152 6.27 -1.62 -5.69
N PRO A 153 7.06 -1.99 -4.65
CA PRO A 153 7.80 -1.02 -3.87
C PRO A 153 8.94 -0.43 -4.70
N GLU A 154 9.22 0.85 -4.51
CA GLU A 154 10.33 1.59 -5.12
C GLU A 154 11.34 1.99 -4.04
N LEU A 155 12.63 1.72 -4.29
CA LEU A 155 13.69 2.24 -3.43
C LEU A 155 13.84 3.75 -3.67
N ILE A 156 13.57 4.55 -2.64
CA ILE A 156 13.71 6.01 -2.68
C ILE A 156 15.18 6.40 -2.49
N GLU A 157 15.82 5.82 -1.48
CA GLU A 157 17.20 6.16 -1.12
C GLU A 157 17.89 5.04 -0.35
N PHE A 158 19.22 5.11 -0.29
CA PHE A 158 20.01 4.29 0.61
C PHE A 158 21.17 5.07 1.25
N SER A 159 21.63 4.55 2.38
CA SER A 159 22.88 4.97 3.03
C SER A 159 23.74 3.77 3.38
N LEU A 160 25.06 3.93 3.28
CA LEU A 160 26.05 2.90 3.53
C LEU A 160 27.02 3.37 4.62
N ASN A 161 27.07 2.63 5.73
CA ASN A 161 28.00 2.87 6.81
C ASN A 161 28.96 1.68 6.94
N LEU A 162 30.16 1.83 6.40
CA LEU A 162 31.21 0.82 6.47
C LEU A 162 31.96 0.80 7.81
N GLU A 163 31.85 1.87 8.61
CA GLU A 163 32.38 1.90 9.98
C GLU A 163 31.57 0.95 10.89
N ASN A 164 30.24 1.03 10.83
CA ASN A 164 29.32 0.20 11.61
C ASN A 164 28.89 -1.08 10.90
N GLY A 165 29.19 -1.22 9.60
CA GLY A 165 28.79 -2.36 8.79
C GLY A 165 27.28 -2.42 8.55
N THR A 166 26.64 -1.28 8.23
CA THR A 166 25.20 -1.22 7.96
C THR A 166 24.90 -0.60 6.59
N LEU A 167 23.88 -1.13 5.92
CA LEU A 167 23.28 -0.59 4.70
C LEU A 167 21.79 -0.35 4.98
N LEU A 168 21.35 0.89 4.92
CA LEU A 168 19.96 1.27 5.16
C LEU A 168 19.27 1.54 3.82
N LEU A 169 18.13 0.89 3.59
CA LEU A 169 17.29 1.08 2.41
C LEU A 169 15.95 1.71 2.83
N THR A 170 15.53 2.77 2.14
CA THR A 170 14.24 3.43 2.36
C THR A 170 13.37 3.26 1.12
N PHE A 171 12.20 2.65 1.28
CA PHE A 171 11.20 2.41 0.24
C PHE A 171 10.02 3.38 0.35
N ASN A 172 9.25 3.52 -0.73
CA ASN A 172 8.02 4.32 -0.76
C ASN A 172 6.82 3.67 -0.04
N GLU A 173 6.90 2.38 0.25
CA GLU A 173 5.90 1.59 0.97
C GLU A 173 6.56 0.52 1.86
N SER A 174 5.76 -0.19 2.64
CA SER A 174 6.26 -1.24 3.52
C SER A 174 6.71 -2.47 2.75
N VAL A 175 7.93 -2.91 3.03
CA VAL A 175 8.48 -4.17 2.48
C VAL A 175 8.58 -5.24 3.56
N ARG A 176 8.49 -6.49 3.14
CA ARG A 176 8.56 -7.66 4.03
C ARG A 176 10.02 -8.00 4.30
N ALA A 177 10.51 -7.74 5.52
CA ALA A 177 11.91 -7.92 5.88
C ALA A 177 12.37 -9.39 5.73
N SER A 178 11.47 -10.34 5.99
CA SER A 178 11.73 -11.78 5.82
C SER A 178 11.85 -12.23 4.36
N SER A 179 11.45 -11.40 3.39
CA SER A 179 11.62 -11.67 1.96
C SER A 179 12.98 -11.23 1.40
N LEU A 180 13.79 -10.55 2.21
CA LEU A 180 15.07 -9.99 1.77
C LEU A 180 16.02 -11.09 1.26
N ASP A 181 16.38 -10.99 -0.01
CA ASP A 181 17.49 -11.70 -0.64
C ASP A 181 18.58 -10.70 -1.02
N VAL A 182 19.61 -10.62 -0.18
CA VAL A 182 20.72 -9.68 -0.36
C VAL A 182 21.49 -9.91 -1.66
N THR A 183 21.40 -11.09 -2.29
CA THR A 183 22.06 -11.34 -3.58
C THR A 183 21.48 -10.51 -4.73
N GLY A 184 20.31 -9.90 -4.53
CA GLY A 184 19.73 -8.92 -5.45
C GLY A 184 20.30 -7.51 -5.29
N ILE A 185 21.20 -7.26 -4.34
CA ILE A 185 21.77 -5.95 -4.04
C ILE A 185 23.22 -5.90 -4.51
N THR A 186 23.56 -4.88 -5.30
CA THR A 186 24.93 -4.65 -5.77
C THR A 186 25.33 -3.20 -5.54
N ILE A 187 26.48 -2.99 -4.90
CA ILE A 187 27.14 -1.68 -4.80
C ILE A 187 28.10 -1.53 -5.97
N GLN A 188 28.12 -0.37 -6.62
CA GLN A 188 28.94 -0.11 -7.81
C GLN A 188 29.52 1.31 -7.83
N ALA A 189 30.60 1.50 -8.60
CA ALA A 189 31.41 2.72 -8.60
C ALA A 189 30.81 3.90 -9.38
N SER A 190 29.85 3.66 -10.25
CA SER A 190 29.22 4.68 -11.11
C SER A 190 27.79 4.28 -11.44
N GLU A 191 26.95 5.24 -11.86
CA GLU A 191 25.57 5.00 -12.32
C GLU A 191 25.48 3.87 -13.35
N ASN A 192 26.47 3.80 -14.25
CA ASN A 192 26.59 2.74 -15.23
C ASN A 192 28.01 2.17 -15.20
N THR A 193 28.14 0.89 -14.88
CA THR A 193 29.40 0.15 -15.02
C THR A 193 29.17 -1.27 -15.51
N THR A 194 30.11 -1.75 -16.33
CA THR A 194 30.16 -3.14 -16.79
C THR A 194 31.44 -3.84 -16.39
N ASP A 195 32.38 -3.12 -15.76
CA ASP A 195 33.66 -3.67 -15.31
C ASP A 195 33.45 -4.49 -14.02
N PRO A 196 33.74 -5.80 -14.00
CA PRO A 196 33.66 -6.63 -12.80
C PRO A 196 34.50 -6.16 -11.61
N ALA A 197 35.49 -5.30 -11.82
CA ALA A 197 36.29 -4.71 -10.74
C ALA A 197 35.61 -3.50 -10.07
N LEU A 198 34.53 -2.97 -10.65
CA LEU A 198 33.85 -1.75 -10.23
C LEU A 198 32.46 -1.99 -9.62
N TYR A 199 32.15 -3.24 -9.25
CA TYR A 199 30.93 -3.57 -8.52
C TYR A 199 31.13 -4.75 -7.56
N TYR A 200 30.28 -4.82 -6.54
CA TYR A 200 30.24 -5.89 -5.54
C TYR A 200 28.78 -6.23 -5.20
N THR A 201 28.39 -7.49 -5.46
CA THR A 201 27.07 -8.04 -5.10
C THR A 201 27.16 -8.67 -3.72
N LEU A 202 26.22 -8.33 -2.84
CA LEU A 202 26.15 -8.90 -1.48
C LEU A 202 25.86 -10.40 -1.53
N ARG A 203 26.23 -11.14 -0.47
CA ARG A 203 26.21 -12.60 -0.47
C ARG A 203 25.50 -13.21 0.71
N ASP A 204 25.79 -12.71 1.90
CA ASP A 204 25.39 -13.34 3.16
C ASP A 204 25.11 -12.33 4.29
N SER A 205 24.97 -11.05 3.94
CA SER A 205 24.39 -10.03 4.82
C SER A 205 22.93 -10.35 5.18
N SER A 206 22.45 -9.79 6.28
CA SER A 206 21.11 -10.09 6.80
C SER A 206 20.47 -8.88 7.45
N THR A 207 19.16 -8.94 7.69
CA THR A 207 18.43 -7.90 8.42
C THR A 207 17.79 -8.48 9.67
N THR A 208 17.67 -7.66 10.71
CA THR A 208 16.81 -7.91 11.88
C THR A 208 15.68 -6.90 11.97
N SER A 209 15.47 -6.10 10.92
CA SER A 209 14.34 -5.18 10.83
C SER A 209 13.02 -5.95 10.88
N SER A 210 12.00 -5.33 11.48
CA SER A 210 10.61 -5.72 11.23
C SER A 210 10.19 -5.25 9.84
N ASP A 211 9.04 -5.74 9.37
CA ASP A 211 8.41 -5.22 8.17
C ASP A 211 8.16 -3.70 8.31
N GLY A 212 8.31 -2.99 7.20
CA GLY A 212 8.21 -1.53 7.16
C GLY A 212 8.96 -0.93 5.98
N PRO A 213 8.90 0.41 5.82
CA PRO A 213 9.51 1.09 4.67
C PRO A 213 11.03 1.24 4.80
N ILE A 214 11.61 0.94 5.96
CA ILE A 214 13.04 1.10 6.22
C ILE A 214 13.62 -0.26 6.62
N ILE A 215 14.54 -0.77 5.80
CA ILE A 215 15.25 -2.02 6.05
C ILE A 215 16.71 -1.71 6.34
N GLU A 216 17.16 -2.04 7.54
CA GLU A 216 18.57 -1.98 7.93
C GLU A 216 19.19 -3.37 7.73
N ILE A 217 20.16 -3.43 6.81
CA ILE A 217 20.94 -4.62 6.52
C ILE A 217 22.25 -4.51 7.30
N VAL A 218 22.49 -5.50 8.16
CA VAL A 218 23.77 -5.70 8.82
C VAL A 218 24.68 -6.46 7.85
N LEU A 219 25.75 -5.79 7.42
CA LEU A 219 26.73 -6.35 6.51
C LEU A 219 27.50 -7.47 7.21
N SER A 220 27.62 -8.61 6.54
CA SER A 220 28.51 -9.67 6.99
C SER A 220 29.98 -9.21 6.93
N GLU A 221 30.88 -9.92 7.61
CA GLU A 221 32.32 -9.66 7.44
C GLU A 221 32.78 -9.86 5.99
N VAL A 222 32.19 -10.79 5.26
CA VAL A 222 32.52 -11.07 3.85
C VAL A 222 32.13 -9.88 2.98
N ASP A 223 30.91 -9.38 3.14
CA ASP A 223 30.38 -8.28 2.34
C ASP A 223 31.04 -6.94 2.72
N SER A 224 31.21 -6.68 4.02
CA SER A 224 31.90 -5.49 4.51
C SER A 224 33.35 -5.42 4.00
N ASN A 225 34.12 -6.51 4.11
CA ASN A 225 35.50 -6.55 3.60
C ASN A 225 35.54 -6.52 2.07
N GLY A 226 34.55 -7.12 1.39
CA GLY A 226 34.43 -7.09 -0.06
C GLY A 226 34.27 -5.67 -0.61
N ILE A 227 33.44 -4.86 0.04
CA ILE A 227 33.23 -3.46 -0.31
C ILE A 227 34.45 -2.61 0.08
N LYS A 228 34.97 -2.76 1.31
CA LYS A 228 36.16 -2.02 1.79
C LYS A 228 37.43 -2.30 0.97
N GLY A 229 37.55 -3.49 0.39
CA GLY A 229 38.65 -3.87 -0.49
C GLY A 229 38.53 -3.35 -1.92
N SER A 230 37.45 -2.65 -2.26
CA SER A 230 37.19 -2.15 -3.60
C SER A 230 37.85 -0.79 -3.87
N LEU A 231 37.85 -0.36 -5.14
CA LEU A 231 38.31 0.98 -5.53
C LEU A 231 37.19 2.03 -5.44
N PHE A 232 36.04 1.66 -4.92
CA PHE A 232 34.83 2.47 -4.85
C PHE A 232 34.26 2.44 -3.43
N ALA A 233 33.11 3.10 -3.21
CA ALA A 233 32.56 3.29 -1.87
C ALA A 233 33.49 4.06 -0.92
N ASN A 234 34.33 4.95 -1.46
CA ASN A 234 35.23 5.81 -0.70
C ASN A 234 34.70 7.25 -0.57
N THR A 235 33.77 7.63 -1.45
CA THR A 235 33.12 8.93 -1.55
C THR A 235 31.67 8.76 -2.02
N GLU A 236 30.84 9.77 -1.85
CA GLU A 236 29.47 9.71 -2.37
C GLU A 236 29.41 9.63 -3.90
N ASN A 237 30.43 10.14 -4.59
CA ASN A 237 30.50 10.15 -6.07
C ASN A 237 30.96 8.83 -6.68
N ASP A 238 31.42 7.88 -5.87
CA ASP A 238 31.77 6.52 -6.31
C ASP A 238 30.98 5.46 -5.55
N THR A 239 29.78 5.80 -5.06
CA THR A 239 28.89 4.88 -4.36
C THR A 239 27.50 4.89 -4.97
N TYR A 240 27.18 3.82 -5.69
CA TYR A 240 25.88 3.61 -6.32
C TYR A 240 25.35 2.22 -5.97
N LEU A 241 24.04 2.03 -6.05
CA LEU A 241 23.35 0.77 -5.77
C LEU A 241 22.45 0.40 -6.95
N SER A 242 22.58 -0.83 -7.43
CA SER A 242 21.60 -1.47 -8.30
C SER A 242 20.84 -2.53 -7.52
N LEU A 243 19.56 -2.71 -7.85
CA LEU A 243 18.61 -3.54 -7.12
C LEU A 243 17.86 -4.44 -8.10
N SER A 244 17.94 -5.75 -7.90
CA SER A 244 17.21 -6.76 -8.65
C SER A 244 15.78 -6.93 -8.12
N PRO A 245 14.77 -7.27 -8.95
CA PRO A 245 13.40 -7.48 -8.50
C PRO A 245 13.22 -8.56 -7.42
N HIS A 246 14.12 -9.54 -7.37
CA HIS A 246 14.05 -10.58 -6.33
C HIS A 246 14.65 -10.16 -4.99
N ALA A 247 15.21 -8.94 -4.88
CA ALA A 247 15.93 -8.52 -3.68
C ALA A 247 15.01 -8.42 -2.46
N ILE A 248 13.78 -7.95 -2.66
CA ILE A 248 12.78 -7.83 -1.59
C ILE A 248 11.39 -7.68 -2.22
N THR A 249 10.35 -8.09 -1.49
CA THR A 249 8.95 -7.88 -1.88
C THR A 249 8.23 -6.99 -0.87
N ASP A 250 7.11 -6.41 -1.27
CA ASP A 250 6.19 -5.71 -0.37
C ASP A 250 5.55 -6.66 0.68
N THR A 251 4.66 -6.08 1.51
CA THR A 251 3.82 -6.82 2.47
C THR A 251 2.48 -7.28 1.89
N ALA A 252 2.22 -7.11 0.60
CA ALA A 252 0.97 -7.57 -0.01
C ALA A 252 0.84 -9.09 0.12
N PHE A 253 -0.40 -9.58 0.00
CA PHE A 253 -0.72 -11.00 0.10
C PHE A 253 -0.16 -11.81 -1.06
N ASP A 254 -0.37 -11.30 -2.28
CA ASP A 254 0.36 -11.70 -3.47
C ASP A 254 1.52 -10.70 -3.60
N PRO A 255 2.75 -11.04 -3.15
CA PRO A 255 3.77 -10.03 -2.93
C PRO A 255 4.30 -9.47 -4.24
N ASN A 256 4.38 -8.15 -4.35
CA ASN A 256 4.98 -7.49 -5.50
C ASN A 256 6.50 -7.38 -5.30
N PRO A 257 7.31 -7.83 -6.28
CA PRO A 257 8.75 -7.63 -6.23
C PRO A 257 9.11 -6.16 -6.38
N VAL A 258 10.18 -5.72 -5.70
CA VAL A 258 10.69 -4.35 -5.82
C VAL A 258 10.98 -3.96 -7.26
N VAL A 259 10.73 -2.69 -7.60
CA VAL A 259 11.09 -2.14 -8.90
C VAL A 259 12.59 -2.24 -9.11
N GLU A 260 12.99 -2.79 -10.27
CA GLU A 260 14.40 -2.93 -10.64
C GLU A 260 15.08 -1.56 -10.72
N ILE A 261 16.25 -1.47 -10.09
CA ILE A 261 17.24 -0.43 -10.40
C ILE A 261 18.36 -1.14 -11.15
N PRO A 262 18.39 -1.08 -12.49
CA PRO A 262 19.34 -1.86 -13.27
C PRO A 262 20.76 -1.29 -13.13
N ARG A 263 21.77 -2.12 -13.42
CA ARG A 263 23.20 -1.75 -13.28
C ARG A 263 23.66 -0.59 -14.15
N ASP A 264 22.88 -0.21 -15.16
CA ASP A 264 23.15 0.93 -16.04
C ASP A 264 22.40 2.21 -15.66
N MET A 265 21.57 2.16 -14.60
CA MET A 265 20.85 3.29 -14.01
C MET A 265 20.90 3.21 -12.46
N ALA A 266 22.04 2.82 -11.91
CA ALA A 266 22.20 2.62 -10.47
C ALA A 266 21.96 3.92 -9.69
N LEU A 267 21.27 3.80 -8.55
CA LEU A 267 20.95 4.93 -7.67
C LEU A 267 22.20 5.38 -6.92
N GLN A 268 22.46 6.69 -6.85
CA GLN A 268 23.58 7.21 -6.05
C GLN A 268 23.22 7.20 -4.55
N VAL A 269 24.21 6.97 -3.68
CA VAL A 269 24.02 7.09 -2.22
C VAL A 269 23.49 8.49 -1.87
N THR A 270 22.60 8.57 -0.87
CA THR A 270 22.07 9.86 -0.41
C THR A 270 23.19 10.76 0.13
N GLN A 271 23.00 12.07 0.03
CA GLN A 271 23.93 13.06 0.57
C GLN A 271 24.15 12.89 2.08
N ASN A 272 25.41 12.87 2.51
CA ASN A 272 25.87 12.47 3.85
C ASN A 272 25.49 11.03 4.25
N GLY A 273 25.11 10.21 3.28
CA GLY A 273 24.70 8.82 3.46
C GLY A 273 25.85 7.82 3.38
N LEU A 274 27.10 8.27 3.23
CA LEU A 274 28.29 7.40 3.27
C LEU A 274 29.12 7.67 4.53
N ALA A 275 29.35 6.62 5.33
CA ALA A 275 30.39 6.62 6.36
C ALA A 275 31.46 5.58 5.98
N VAL A 276 32.67 6.05 5.70
CA VAL A 276 33.81 5.20 5.35
C VAL A 276 34.49 4.66 6.60
N ASP A 277 35.08 3.48 6.48
CA ASP A 277 35.88 2.91 7.55
C ASP A 277 37.24 3.61 7.65
N GLU A 278 37.50 4.30 8.77
CA GLU A 278 38.79 4.93 9.07
C GLU A 278 39.72 4.04 9.91
N SER A 279 39.26 2.82 10.28
CA SER A 279 40.07 1.90 11.07
C SER A 279 41.26 1.38 10.27
N ARG A 280 42.43 1.36 10.92
CA ARG A 280 43.65 0.87 10.29
C ARG A 280 43.65 -0.66 10.32
N PRO A 281 44.08 -1.34 9.24
CA PRO A 281 44.19 -2.78 9.25
C PRO A 281 45.26 -3.23 10.25
N ASP A 282 44.90 -4.17 11.11
CA ASP A 282 45.82 -4.84 12.03
C ASP A 282 46.31 -6.16 11.42
N LEU A 283 47.63 -6.38 11.41
CA LEU A 283 48.21 -7.66 11.02
C LEU A 283 48.00 -8.66 12.16
N LEU A 284 47.01 -9.55 12.03
CA LEU A 284 46.68 -10.55 13.05
C LEU A 284 47.71 -11.68 13.12
N GLU A 285 48.14 -12.20 11.98
CA GLU A 285 49.13 -13.26 11.89
C GLU A 285 49.92 -13.16 10.58
N TYR A 286 51.20 -13.51 10.61
CA TYR A 286 51.97 -13.82 9.41
C TYR A 286 52.83 -15.05 9.67
N THR A 287 52.98 -15.91 8.66
CA THR A 287 53.97 -16.98 8.67
C THR A 287 55.06 -16.64 7.67
N LEU A 288 56.30 -16.59 8.17
CA LEU A 288 57.49 -16.39 7.35
C LEU A 288 58.21 -17.72 7.22
N ASP A 289 58.13 -18.34 6.03
CA ASP A 289 58.93 -19.51 5.71
C ASP A 289 60.37 -19.08 5.39
N MET A 290 61.29 -19.50 6.26
CA MET A 290 62.74 -19.21 6.16
C MET A 290 63.54 -20.44 5.73
N THR A 291 62.90 -21.47 5.18
CA THR A 291 63.64 -22.63 4.67
C THR A 291 64.26 -22.32 3.30
N SER A 292 65.58 -22.11 3.33
CA SER A 292 66.46 -21.98 2.15
C SER A 292 66.88 -23.33 1.59
#